data_AF-A0A150KM54-F1
#
_entry.id   AF-A0A150KM54-F1
#
_cell.length_a   1.000
_cell.length_b   1.000
_cell.length_c   1.000
_cell.angle_alpha   90.00
_cell.angle_beta   90.00
_cell.angle_gamma   90.00
#
_symmetry.space_group_name_H-M   'P 1'
#
loop_
_entity.id
_entity.type
_entity.pdbx_description
1 polymer ?
#
loop_
_entity_poly.entity_id
_entity_poly.type
_entity_poly.pdbx_seq_one_letter_code
_entity_poly.pdbx_strand_id
1 'polypeptide(L)'
;MTHSKKIHTEKVGLWEEVLDELKLSLEPNAIKTWFSKATIDRLSENEMLVCAVNEFSADWIRKHFQADLEKAVCKVLDQKVRIHISVQSSK
;
A
#
# COMPACT_ATOMS: atom_id res chain seq x y z
N MET A 1 5.22 -13.00 28.73
CA MET A 1 5.60 -13.81 27.56
C MET A 1 4.31 -14.46 27.09
N THR A 2 3.58 -14.04 26.06
CA THR A 2 3.92 -13.88 24.64
C THR A 2 2.85 -12.96 24.02
N HIS A 3 3.18 -11.73 23.62
CA HIS A 3 2.26 -10.86 22.86
C HIS A 3 2.55 -11.02 21.37
N SER A 4 2.07 -12.12 20.77
CA SER A 4 2.34 -12.43 19.35
C SER A 4 1.08 -12.48 18.50
N LYS A 5 0.06 -11.66 18.80
CA LYS A 5 -1.20 -11.70 18.04
C LYS A 5 -1.83 -10.34 17.70
N LYS A 6 -1.03 -9.28 17.55
CA LYS A 6 -1.52 -7.94 17.15
C LYS A 6 -1.15 -7.47 15.74
N ILE A 7 -0.20 -8.11 15.06
CA ILE A 7 0.36 -7.57 13.80
C ILE A 7 -0.60 -7.65 12.60
N HIS A 8 -1.62 -8.53 12.63
CA HIS A 8 -2.48 -8.74 11.45
C HIS A 8 -3.58 -7.68 11.29
N THR A 9 -4.09 -7.12 12.38
CA THR A 9 -5.19 -6.14 12.35
C THR A 9 -4.71 -4.73 12.02
N GLU A 10 -3.48 -4.37 12.42
CA GLU A 10 -2.89 -3.06 12.14
C GLU A 10 -2.66 -2.82 10.64
N LYS A 11 -2.35 -3.87 9.87
CA LYS A 11 -2.06 -3.73 8.43
C LYS A 11 -3.30 -3.38 7.61
N VAL A 12 -4.46 -3.94 7.94
CA VAL A 12 -5.71 -3.70 7.19
C VAL A 12 -6.18 -2.26 7.41
N GLY A 13 -6.21 -1.82 8.66
CA GLY A 13 -6.60 -0.43 8.99
C GLY A 13 -5.65 0.59 8.35
N LEU A 14 -4.33 0.37 8.44
CA LEU A 14 -3.37 1.25 7.80
C LEU A 14 -3.56 1.35 6.29
N TRP A 15 -3.84 0.23 5.61
CA TRP A 15 -4.08 0.26 4.17
C TRP A 15 -5.33 1.05 3.81
N GLU A 16 -6.40 0.90 4.59
CA GLU A 16 -7.64 1.68 4.40
C GLU A 16 -7.37 3.18 4.55
N GLU A 17 -6.60 3.60 5.56
CA GLU A 17 -6.19 5.00 5.74
C GLU A 17 -5.37 5.53 4.56
N VAL A 18 -4.42 4.73 4.06
CA VAL A 18 -3.63 5.08 2.87
C VAL A 18 -4.52 5.20 1.63
N LEU A 19 -5.49 4.29 1.46
CA LEU A 19 -6.45 4.36 0.35
C LEU A 19 -7.35 5.59 0.46
N ASP A 20 -7.77 5.97 1.66
CA ASP A 20 -8.57 7.16 1.89
C ASP A 20 -7.80 8.43 1.57
N GLU A 21 -6.52 8.51 1.95
CA GLU A 21 -5.65 9.62 1.54
C GLU A 21 -5.43 9.65 0.02
N LEU A 22 -5.23 8.48 -0.61
CA LEU A 22 -5.10 8.40 -2.07
C LEU A 22 -6.36 8.86 -2.80
N LYS A 23 -7.57 8.59 -2.27
CA LYS A 23 -8.84 9.06 -2.85
C LYS A 23 -8.96 10.59 -2.84
N LEU A 24 -8.21 11.29 -1.98
CA LEU A 24 -8.18 12.76 -1.99
C LEU A 24 -7.33 13.32 -3.15
N SER A 25 -6.38 12.52 -3.65
CA SER A 25 -5.43 12.94 -4.70
C SER A 25 -5.69 12.29 -6.06
N LEU A 26 -6.36 11.14 -6.10
CA LEU A 26 -6.57 10.34 -7.31
C LEU A 26 -8.05 10.19 -7.63
N GLU A 27 -8.34 10.11 -8.93
CA GLU A 27 -9.69 9.83 -9.42
C GLU A 27 -10.24 8.48 -8.90
N PRO A 28 -11.53 8.39 -8.53
CA PRO A 28 -12.12 7.16 -7.99
C PRO A 28 -11.93 5.94 -8.89
N ASN A 29 -11.93 6.13 -10.21
CA ASN A 29 -11.71 5.05 -11.18
C ASN A 29 -10.28 4.48 -11.12
N ALA A 30 -9.27 5.32 -10.84
CA ALA A 30 -7.89 4.88 -10.68
C ALA A 30 -7.74 4.04 -9.41
N ILE A 31 -8.32 4.49 -8.29
CA ILE A 31 -8.36 3.72 -7.03
C ILE A 31 -8.99 2.35 -7.25
N LYS A 32 -10.16 2.30 -7.90
CA LYS A 32 -10.89 1.06 -8.15
C LYS A 32 -10.14 0.11 -9.10
N THR A 33 -9.42 0.63 -10.09
CA THR A 33 -8.74 -0.20 -11.09
C THR A 33 -7.42 -0.75 -10.57
N TRP A 34 -6.62 0.08 -9.90
CA TRP A 34 -5.24 -0.25 -9.56
C TRP A 34 -5.06 -0.69 -8.11
N PHE A 35 -5.88 -0.18 -7.19
CA PHE A 35 -5.67 -0.35 -5.75
C PHE A 35 -6.71 -1.24 -5.07
N SER A 36 -7.89 -1.47 -5.66
CA SER A 36 -8.97 -2.23 -4.99
C SER A 36 -8.62 -3.66 -4.64
N LYS A 37 -7.67 -4.26 -5.36
CA LYS A 37 -7.17 -5.61 -5.10
C LYS A 37 -5.72 -5.63 -4.64
N ALA A 38 -5.09 -4.46 -4.51
CA ALA A 38 -3.75 -4.35 -3.96
C ALA A 38 -3.82 -4.45 -2.44
N THR A 39 -2.78 -5.02 -1.83
CA THR A 39 -2.71 -5.25 -0.38
C THR A 39 -1.32 -4.94 0.14
N ILE A 40 -1.19 -4.74 1.44
CA ILE A 40 0.12 -4.62 2.11
C ILE A 40 0.56 -6.01 2.57
N ASP A 41 1.74 -6.46 2.13
CA ASP A 41 2.34 -7.72 2.61
C ASP A 41 3.23 -7.47 3.83
N ARG A 42 4.08 -6.43 3.75
CA ARG A 42 5.04 -6.08 4.81
C ARG A 42 5.03 -4.59 5.09
N LEU A 43 5.19 -4.28 6.37
CA LEU A 43 5.44 -2.94 6.88
C LEU A 43 6.62 -3.06 7.85
N SER A 44 7.59 -2.17 7.71
CA SER A 44 8.76 -2.02 8.56
C SER A 44 8.98 -0.52 8.82
N GLU A 45 9.92 -0.18 9.70
CA GLU A 45 10.12 1.22 10.13
C GLU A 45 10.33 2.20 8.98
N ASN A 46 11.00 1.78 7.90
CA ASN A 46 11.30 2.65 6.75
C ASN A 46 10.82 2.11 5.40
N GLU A 47 10.17 0.95 5.37
CA GLU A 47 9.79 0.30 4.12
C GLU A 47 8.40 -0.34 4.21
N MET A 48 7.68 -0.29 3.09
CA MET A 48 6.38 -0.91 2.94
C MET A 48 6.29 -1.65 1.62
N LEU A 49 5.83 -2.90 1.66
CA LEU A 49 5.65 -3.76 0.50
C LEU A 49 4.16 -3.84 0.14
N VAL A 50 3.82 -3.29 -1.02
CA VAL A 50 2.48 -3.35 -1.61
C VAL A 50 2.47 -4.41 -2.71
N CYS A 51 1.49 -5.31 -2.63
CA CYS A 51 1.32 -6.42 -3.56
C CYS A 51 0.14 -6.14 -4.50
N ALA A 52 0.45 -5.89 -5.76
CA ALA A 52 -0.53 -5.78 -6.84
C ALA A 52 -0.97 -7.16 -7.33
N VAL A 53 -2.10 -7.20 -8.04
CA VAL A 53 -2.69 -8.46 -8.53
C VAL A 53 -1.88 -9.18 -9.60
N ASN A 54 -1.07 -8.45 -10.37
CA ASN A 54 -0.22 -8.99 -11.42
C ASN A 54 0.89 -7.98 -11.79
N GLU A 55 1.83 -8.42 -12.62
CA GLU A 55 2.99 -7.63 -13.06
C GLU A 55 2.58 -6.33 -13.76
N PHE A 56 1.52 -6.37 -14.58
CA PHE A 56 1.05 -5.20 -15.30
C PHE A 56 0.51 -4.12 -14.35
N SER A 57 -0.28 -4.52 -13.35
CA SER A 57 -0.73 -3.62 -12.28
C SER A 57 0.44 -3.11 -11.45
N ALA A 58 1.41 -3.96 -11.11
CA ALA A 58 2.60 -3.54 -10.38
C ALA A 58 3.39 -2.47 -11.16
N ASP A 59 3.67 -2.71 -12.44
CA ASP A 59 4.34 -1.77 -13.33
C ASP A 59 3.59 -0.45 -13.47
N TRP A 60 2.27 -0.52 -13.62
CA TRP A 60 1.47 0.67 -13.77
C TRP A 60 1.51 1.54 -12.52
N ILE A 61 1.36 0.94 -11.34
CA ILE A 61 1.45 1.66 -10.06
C ILE A 61 2.86 2.25 -9.88
N ARG A 62 3.93 1.48 -10.17
CA ARG A 62 5.31 1.98 -10.12
C ARG A 62 5.54 3.20 -11.02
N LYS A 63 4.97 3.21 -12.22
CA LYS A 63 5.20 4.28 -13.20
C LYS A 63 4.34 5.52 -12.94
N HIS A 64 3.08 5.32 -12.55
CA HIS A 64 2.10 6.40 -12.52
C HIS A 64 1.72 6.86 -11.11
N PHE A 65 1.81 6.01 -10.11
CA PHE A 65 1.28 6.29 -8.77
C PHE A 65 2.30 6.13 -7.64
N GLN A 66 3.56 5.84 -7.95
CA GLN A 66 4.62 5.69 -6.94
C GLN A 66 4.74 6.94 -6.07
N ALA A 67 4.77 8.12 -6.69
CA ALA A 67 4.92 9.38 -5.96
C ALA A 67 3.69 9.71 -5.09
N ASP A 68 2.48 9.44 -5.58
CA ASP A 68 1.24 9.67 -4.82
C ASP A 68 1.13 8.69 -3.65
N LEU A 69 1.52 7.44 -3.87
CA LEU A 69 1.56 6.39 -2.85
C LEU A 69 2.57 6.70 -1.75
N GLU A 70 3.79 7.12 -2.12
CA GLU A 70 4.81 7.56 -1.16
C GLU A 70 4.32 8.74 -0.32
N LYS A 71 3.70 9.76 -0.94
CA LYS A 71 3.13 10.91 -0.23
C LYS A 71 2.02 10.49 0.73
N ALA A 72 1.08 9.68 0.28
CA ALA A 72 -0.04 9.21 1.08
C ALA A 72 0.46 8.42 2.31
N VAL A 73 1.36 7.47 2.10
CA VAL A 73 1.93 6.66 3.20
C VAL A 73 2.75 7.52 4.16
N CYS A 74 3.56 8.45 3.65
CA CYS A 74 4.34 9.33 4.52
C CYS A 74 3.46 10.24 5.39
N LYS A 75 2.30 10.66 4.86
CA LYS A 75 1.34 11.48 5.59
C LYS A 75 0.59 10.69 6.65
N VAL A 76 0.18 9.45 6.33
CA VAL A 76 -0.53 8.58 7.27
C VAL A 76 0.40 8.14 8.42
N LEU A 77 1.65 7.81 8.12
CA LEU A 77 2.62 7.34 9.12
C LEU A 77 3.45 8.47 9.76
N ASP A 78 3.27 9.72 9.32
CA ASP A 78 4.05 10.91 9.72
C ASP A 78 5.59 10.68 9.67
N GLN A 79 6.04 9.85 8.75
CA GLN A 79 7.45 9.50 8.59
C GLN A 79 7.79 9.12 7.14
N LYS A 80 9.07 9.20 6.77
CA LYS A 80 9.51 8.86 5.42
C LYS A 80 9.63 7.34 5.25
N VAL A 81 8.72 6.77 4.48
CA VAL A 81 8.68 5.33 4.14
C VAL A 81 8.93 5.13 2.66
N ARG A 82 9.81 4.19 2.30
CA ARG A 82 9.99 3.75 0.91
C ARG A 82 8.96 2.70 0.54
N ILE A 83 8.31 2.89 -0.59
CA ILE A 83 7.29 1.95 -1.06
C ILE A 83 7.87 1.04 -2.12
N HIS A 84 7.80 -0.27 -1.86
CA HIS A 84 8.13 -1.31 -2.81
C HIS A 84 6.84 -1.94 -3.34
N ILE A 85 6.77 -2.10 -4.65
CA ILE A 85 5.63 -2.73 -5.31
C ILE A 85 6.08 -4.07 -5.87
N SER A 86 5.35 -5.12 -5.49
CA SER A 86 5.54 -6.50 -5.96
C SER A 86 4.20 -7.07 -6.42
N VAL A 87 4.24 -8.30 -6.91
CA VAL A 87 3.05 -9.07 -7.29
C VAL A 87 2.65 -10.02 -6.16
N GLN A 88 1.35 -10.23 -6.00
CA GLN A 88 0.85 -11.26 -5.08
C GLN A 88 1.38 -12.63 -5.52
N SER A 89 2.26 -13.22 -4.71
CA SER A 89 2.65 -14.62 -4.90
C SER A 89 1.47 -15.50 -4.51
N SER A 90 0.72 -15.97 -5.50
CA SER A 90 -0.22 -17.06 -5.29
C SER A 90 0.59 -18.29 -4.87
N LYS A 91 0.46 -18.69 -3.60
CA LYS A 91 0.89 -20.01 -3.12
C LYS A 91 -0.28 -20.97 -3.17
#